data_AF-A0A8S9X977-F1
#
_entry.id   AF-A0A8S9X977-F1
#
_cell.length_a   1.000
_cell.length_b   1.000
_cell.length_c   1.000
_cell.angle_alpha   90.00
_cell.angle_beta   90.00
_cell.angle_gamma   90.00
#
_symmetry.space_group_name_H-M   'P 1'
#
loop_
_entity.id
_entity.type
_entity.pdbx_description
1 polymer ?
#
loop_
_entity_poly.entity_id
_entity_poly.type
_entity_poly.pdbx_seq_one_letter_code
_entity_poly.pdbx_strand_id
1 'polypeptide(L)'
;MDDNVAAEFAAIKRKLQSKSEALSILNRELTTCKRERDHFKQLLESKEASSPSLIKKNEREKDPFNFSELSLSPLDKRGFLNEIDELKRKLRAAHNEIKGLRGECGRERGVTWHQREELIEEIEEMREKIRAMSADLQSVLDEKEELIMERDAYRFKVNRLNHEIQTLLKSDSGIDVDALVMENTYLKERFEQAVAEKEMLQQGLTKYKSMLDKNRTKGNVRLGTNTTCGGMVVTHRQVQELLENDNSIWKSPYNAEATLADLRSLSLALLEALQDKSLALTHQRKANKMLAQRVTTLESRLSEEASIFPSQMLVQGLSNVDVNKEMDKSVVEEYREFMAKSRVQETEKPTGSTEEEACSVQKETSEEEVLPPELQELVLRAMEEISENAGTVSS
;
A
#
# COMPACT_ATOMS: atom_id res chain seq x y z
N MET A 1 10.44 8.58 -22.88
CA MET A 1 11.36 8.05 -21.85
C MET A 1 12.37 9.11 -21.46
N ASP A 2 13.03 9.76 -22.41
CA ASP A 2 14.05 10.79 -22.14
C ASP A 2 13.52 12.04 -21.39
N ASP A 3 12.28 12.47 -21.67
CA ASP A 3 11.69 13.64 -21.01
C ASP A 3 11.41 13.42 -19.52
N ASN A 4 11.11 12.18 -19.12
CA ASN A 4 10.86 11.86 -17.71
C ASN A 4 12.16 11.87 -16.90
N VAL A 5 13.23 11.32 -17.48
CA VAL A 5 14.57 11.34 -16.86
C VAL A 5 15.09 12.77 -16.77
N ALA A 6 14.84 13.61 -17.77
CA ALA A 6 15.18 15.03 -17.74
C ALA A 6 14.41 15.80 -16.65
N ALA A 7 13.12 15.49 -16.46
CA ALA A 7 12.29 16.08 -15.41
C ALA A 7 12.75 15.66 -14.00
N GLU A 8 13.09 14.39 -13.80
CA GLU A 8 13.63 13.87 -12.54
C GLU A 8 15.00 14.50 -12.22
N PHE A 9 15.90 14.60 -13.21
CA PHE A 9 17.19 15.27 -13.06
C PHE A 9 17.04 16.74 -12.69
N ALA A 10 16.07 17.45 -13.30
CA ALA A 10 15.76 18.84 -12.96
C ALA A 10 15.20 18.98 -11.53
N ALA A 11 14.36 18.03 -11.08
CA ALA A 11 13.84 18.01 -9.73
C ALA A 11 14.95 17.76 -8.68
N ILE A 12 15.86 16.82 -8.95
CA ILE A 12 17.02 16.55 -8.09
C ILE A 12 17.94 17.77 -8.03
N LYS A 13 18.17 18.44 -9.18
CA LYS A 13 18.98 19.67 -9.23
C LYS A 13 18.38 20.80 -8.40
N ARG A 14 17.05 21.01 -8.48
CA ARG A 14 16.36 22.01 -7.62
C ARG A 14 16.44 21.65 -6.14
N LYS A 15 16.26 20.38 -5.77
CA LYS A 15 16.41 19.91 -4.39
C LYS A 15 17.84 20.12 -3.88
N LEU A 16 18.85 19.87 -4.72
CA LEU A 16 20.25 20.09 -4.36
C LEU A 16 20.55 21.59 -4.15
N GLN A 17 20.03 22.46 -5.02
CA GLN A 17 20.15 23.91 -4.87
C GLN A 17 19.49 24.41 -3.58
N SER A 18 18.25 23.99 -3.30
CA SER A 18 17.54 24.35 -2.07
C SER A 18 18.30 23.89 -0.81
N LYS A 19 18.87 22.67 -0.81
CA LYS A 19 19.71 22.20 0.31
C LYS A 19 21.01 23.01 0.45
N SER A 20 21.63 23.38 -0.66
CA SER A 20 22.84 24.23 -0.65
C SER A 20 22.56 25.62 -0.10
N GLU A 21 21.41 26.21 -0.45
CA GLU A 21 20.97 27.52 0.06
C GLU A 21 20.65 27.45 1.55
N ALA A 22 19.93 26.42 2.00
CA ALA A 22 19.65 26.19 3.42
C ALA A 22 20.94 26.08 4.25
N LEU A 23 21.95 25.35 3.74
CA LEU A 23 23.26 25.26 4.40
C LEU A 23 23.99 26.61 4.45
N SER A 24 23.86 27.44 3.41
CA SER A 24 24.43 28.79 3.39
C SER A 24 23.79 29.69 4.45
N ILE A 25 22.47 29.62 4.60
CA ILE A 25 21.71 30.35 5.63
C ILE A 25 22.15 29.88 7.03
N LEU A 26 22.17 28.57 7.27
CA LEU A 26 22.58 28.02 8.56
C LEU A 26 24.01 28.42 8.93
N ASN A 27 24.93 28.43 7.96
CA ASN A 27 26.30 28.88 8.20
C ASN A 27 26.33 30.37 8.56
N ARG A 28 25.55 31.21 7.87
CA ARG A 28 25.41 32.64 8.21
C ARG A 28 24.86 32.84 9.62
N GLU A 29 23.84 32.08 10.02
CA GLU A 29 23.28 32.12 11.38
C GLU A 29 24.30 31.66 12.42
N LEU A 30 25.04 30.58 12.15
CA LEU A 30 26.11 30.08 13.02
C LEU A 30 27.23 31.13 13.21
N THR A 31 27.64 31.84 12.16
CA THR A 31 28.62 32.93 12.31
C THR A 31 28.08 34.11 13.12
N THR A 32 26.77 34.35 13.07
CA THR A 32 26.11 35.41 13.85
C THR A 32 26.03 35.02 15.33
N CYS A 33 25.60 33.80 15.64
CA CYS A 33 25.63 33.25 17.01
C CYS A 33 27.04 33.27 17.61
N LYS A 34 28.07 32.93 16.82
CA LYS A 34 29.47 33.02 17.26
C LYS A 34 29.88 34.45 17.60
N ARG A 35 29.50 35.43 16.77
CA ARG A 35 29.75 36.86 17.04
C ARG A 35 29.05 37.34 18.30
N GLU A 36 27.78 36.97 18.50
CA GLU A 36 27.01 37.33 19.70
C GLU A 36 27.63 36.74 20.96
N ARG A 37 27.99 35.45 20.94
CA ARG A 37 28.72 34.82 22.04
C ARG A 37 30.02 35.55 22.36
N ASP A 38 30.81 35.90 21.35
CA ASP A 38 32.09 36.60 21.55
C ASP A 38 31.88 38.02 22.09
N HIS A 39 30.81 38.70 21.66
CA HIS A 39 30.40 40.00 22.20
C HIS A 39 30.02 39.91 23.69
N PHE A 40 29.19 38.92 24.07
CA PHE A 40 28.82 38.71 25.47
C PHE A 40 30.03 38.33 26.35
N LYS A 41 30.94 37.52 25.81
CA LYS A 41 32.18 37.17 26.50
C LYS A 41 33.03 38.42 26.79
N GLN A 42 33.20 39.31 25.80
CA GLN A 42 33.91 40.57 26.00
C GLN A 42 33.21 41.48 27.04
N LEU A 43 31.88 41.53 27.04
CA LEU A 43 31.13 42.32 28.01
C LEU A 43 31.34 41.82 29.44
N LEU A 44 31.33 40.50 29.65
CA LEU A 44 31.64 39.88 30.95
C LEU A 44 33.07 40.18 31.41
N GLU A 45 34.06 39.98 30.53
CA GLU A 45 35.47 40.28 30.84
C GLU A 45 35.68 41.77 31.20
N SER A 46 34.97 42.68 30.53
CA SER A 46 35.01 44.12 30.85
C SER A 46 34.38 44.48 32.20
N LYS A 47 33.31 43.78 32.60
CA LYS A 47 32.65 43.97 33.91
C LYS A 47 33.49 43.40 35.06
N GLU A 48 34.11 42.24 34.85
CA GLU A 48 35.01 41.64 35.84
C GLU A 48 36.25 42.50 36.08
N ALA A 49 36.80 43.12 35.03
CA ALA A 49 37.92 44.06 35.15
C ALA A 49 37.58 45.35 35.94
N SER A 50 36.30 45.76 35.98
CA SER A 50 35.84 46.99 36.63
C SER A 50 35.45 46.81 38.11
N SER A 51 35.19 45.58 38.56
CA SER A 51 34.52 45.29 39.84
C SER A 51 35.36 44.84 41.06
N PRO A 52 36.71 44.92 41.17
CA PRO A 52 37.39 44.44 42.38
C PRO A 52 37.42 45.42 43.59
N SER A 53 36.91 46.65 43.48
CA SER A 53 37.27 47.73 44.44
C SER A 53 36.26 48.10 45.54
N LEU A 54 35.02 47.55 45.54
CA LEU A 54 33.94 48.10 46.38
C LEU A 54 33.54 47.29 47.63
N ILE A 55 34.14 46.14 47.92
CA ILE A 55 33.65 45.25 49.01
C ILE A 55 34.47 45.34 50.32
N LYS A 56 35.56 46.12 50.40
CA LYS A 56 36.52 46.04 51.54
C LYS A 56 36.62 47.22 52.52
N LYS A 57 35.60 48.06 52.68
CA LYS A 57 35.65 49.11 53.73
C LYS A 57 34.29 49.32 54.41
N ASN A 58 34.03 48.60 55.50
CA ASN A 58 33.14 49.09 56.56
C ASN A 58 33.26 48.23 57.83
N GLU A 59 34.41 48.28 58.49
CA GLU A 59 34.51 47.97 59.93
C GLU A 59 35.54 48.92 60.54
N ARG A 60 35.06 50.01 61.16
CA ARG A 60 35.74 50.70 62.26
C ARG A 60 34.71 51.15 63.27
N GLU A 61 34.89 50.62 64.48
CA GLU A 61 34.09 50.80 65.67
C GLU A 61 34.02 52.25 66.13
N LYS A 62 32.94 52.56 66.84
CA LYS A 62 32.66 53.84 67.49
C LYS A 62 33.19 53.78 68.93
N ASP A 63 34.16 54.62 69.27
CA ASP A 63 34.48 54.96 70.66
C ASP A 63 33.47 56.00 71.21
N PRO A 64 32.89 55.82 72.41
CA PRO A 64 32.12 56.86 73.06
C PRO A 64 33.04 57.91 73.69
N PHE A 65 33.08 59.09 73.08
CA PHE A 65 33.66 60.30 73.66
C PHE A 65 32.97 60.67 74.98
N ASN A 66 33.75 60.73 76.07
CA ASN A 66 33.33 61.24 77.37
C ASN A 66 33.31 62.77 77.35
N PHE A 67 32.13 63.37 77.44
CA PHE A 67 31.95 64.80 77.71
C PHE A 67 31.69 64.98 79.21
N SER A 68 32.75 64.95 80.01
CA SER A 68 32.71 65.50 81.37
C SER A 68 33.32 66.89 81.30
N GLU A 69 32.61 67.87 81.88
CA GLU A 69 33.03 69.26 82.12
C GLU A 69 32.32 70.31 81.25
N LEU A 70 31.07 70.61 81.60
CA LEU A 70 30.52 71.97 81.48
C LEU A 70 29.62 72.26 82.70
N SER A 71 30.07 73.18 83.55
CA SER A 71 29.36 73.62 84.75
C SER A 71 28.15 74.47 84.36
N LEU A 72 26.96 73.85 84.38
CA LEU A 72 25.67 74.55 84.21
C LEU A 72 24.89 74.63 85.53
N SER A 73 24.14 75.72 85.68
CA SER A 73 23.23 76.04 86.79
C SER A 73 22.18 74.92 87.04
N PRO A 74 21.81 74.61 88.30
CA PRO A 74 20.90 73.52 88.64
C PRO A 74 19.48 73.64 88.09
N LEU A 75 19.01 74.84 87.72
CA LEU A 75 17.69 75.01 87.10
C LEU A 75 17.68 74.60 85.61
N ASP A 76 18.73 74.93 84.87
CA ASP A 76 18.83 74.60 83.43
C ASP A 76 19.02 73.09 83.23
N LYS A 77 19.76 72.44 84.14
CA LYS A 77 19.92 70.98 84.15
C LYS A 77 18.58 70.23 84.17
N ARG A 78 17.59 70.73 84.92
CA ARG A 78 16.28 70.08 85.04
C ARG A 78 15.40 70.27 83.79
N GLY A 79 15.49 71.43 83.15
CA GLY A 79 14.85 71.69 81.85
C GLY A 79 15.43 70.81 80.74
N PHE A 80 16.77 70.76 80.65
CA PHE A 80 17.47 69.90 79.69
C PHE A 80 17.23 68.41 79.95
N LEU A 81 17.15 67.95 81.21
CA LEU A 81 16.79 66.57 81.53
C LEU A 81 15.38 66.21 81.04
N ASN A 82 14.40 67.08 81.27
CA ASN A 82 13.03 66.87 80.80
C ASN A 82 12.97 66.87 79.26
N GLU A 83 13.72 67.74 78.59
CA GLU A 83 13.81 67.78 77.13
C GLU A 83 14.52 66.55 76.57
N ILE A 84 15.59 66.08 77.22
CA ILE A 84 16.26 64.82 76.90
C ILE A 84 15.31 63.63 77.07
N ASP A 85 14.50 63.61 78.13
CA ASP A 85 13.52 62.54 78.36
C ASP A 85 12.36 62.59 77.37
N GLU A 86 11.91 63.78 76.98
CA GLU A 86 10.95 64.01 75.89
C GLU A 86 11.50 63.50 74.55
N LEU A 87 12.74 63.87 74.20
CA LEU A 87 13.42 63.43 72.99
C LEU A 87 13.65 61.93 72.99
N LYS A 88 14.02 61.32 74.12
CA LYS A 88 14.12 59.85 74.26
C LYS A 88 12.77 59.17 74.09
N ARG A 89 11.69 59.77 74.58
CA ARG A 89 10.33 59.23 74.41
C ARG A 89 9.89 59.32 72.95
N LYS A 90 10.13 60.46 72.27
CA LYS A 90 9.88 60.63 70.84
C LYS A 90 10.72 59.69 69.97
N LEU A 91 12.00 59.50 70.31
CA LEU A 91 12.88 58.54 69.63
C LEU A 91 12.38 57.11 69.80
N ARG A 92 11.95 56.72 71.00
CA ARG A 92 11.34 55.40 71.24
C ARG A 92 10.03 55.21 70.48
N ALA A 93 9.17 56.22 70.46
CA ALA A 93 7.92 56.19 69.69
C ALA A 93 8.19 56.04 68.18
N ALA A 94 9.07 56.86 67.61
CA ALA A 94 9.46 56.77 66.20
C ALA A 94 10.16 55.44 65.87
N HIS A 95 10.99 54.92 66.77
CA HIS A 95 11.62 53.61 66.59
C HIS A 95 10.60 52.47 66.57
N ASN A 96 9.61 52.52 67.45
CA ASN A 96 8.52 51.55 67.49
C ASN A 96 7.63 51.64 66.25
N GLU A 97 7.36 52.84 65.75
CA GLU A 97 6.62 53.08 64.50
C GLU A 97 7.39 52.54 63.29
N ILE A 98 8.68 52.85 63.16
CA ILE A 98 9.55 52.30 62.11
C ILE A 98 9.59 50.77 62.17
N LYS A 99 9.61 50.18 63.38
CA LYS A 99 9.58 48.73 63.57
C LYS A 99 8.22 48.14 63.15
N GLY A 100 7.12 48.81 63.45
CA GLY A 100 5.77 48.43 63.01
C GLY A 100 5.64 48.46 61.49
N LEU A 101 5.99 49.59 60.87
CA LEU A 101 5.95 49.78 59.42
C LEU A 101 6.85 48.79 58.66
N ARG A 102 8.04 48.46 59.21
CA ARG A 102 8.90 47.41 58.64
C ARG A 102 8.27 46.03 58.74
N GLY A 103 7.55 45.74 59.82
CA GLY A 103 6.81 44.50 60.00
C GLY A 103 5.63 44.37 59.04
N GLU A 104 4.84 45.44 58.88
CA GLU A 104 3.70 45.49 57.95
C GLU A 104 4.17 45.40 56.49
N CYS A 105 5.16 46.20 56.09
CA CYS A 105 5.75 46.14 54.76
C CYS A 105 6.44 44.78 54.48
N GLY A 106 6.93 44.10 55.52
CA GLY A 106 7.42 42.72 55.42
C GLY A 106 6.31 41.70 55.16
N ARG A 107 5.17 41.83 55.88
CA ARG A 107 4.01 40.95 55.73
C ARG A 107 3.29 41.17 54.41
N GLU A 108 3.02 42.41 54.03
CA GLU A 108 2.39 42.75 52.74
C GLU A 108 3.24 42.23 51.58
N ARG A 109 4.56 42.48 51.62
CA ARG A 109 5.46 41.89 50.63
C ARG A 109 5.38 40.38 50.64
N GLY A 110 5.48 39.72 51.79
CA GLY A 110 5.38 38.27 51.90
C GLY A 110 4.09 37.71 51.26
N VAL A 111 2.94 38.30 51.57
CA VAL A 111 1.65 37.91 50.98
C VAL A 111 1.63 38.10 49.46
N THR A 112 2.14 39.24 48.96
CA THR A 112 2.23 39.47 47.50
C THR A 112 3.23 38.55 46.81
N TRP A 113 4.30 38.13 47.50
CA TRP A 113 5.27 37.16 46.97
C TRP A 113 4.68 35.75 46.92
N HIS A 114 3.93 35.33 47.95
CA HIS A 114 3.24 34.04 47.95
C HIS A 114 2.18 33.95 46.85
N GLN A 115 1.34 34.98 46.69
CA GLN A 115 0.36 35.03 45.59
C GLN A 115 1.05 35.01 44.22
N ARG A 116 2.19 35.69 44.08
CA ARG A 116 2.98 35.65 42.84
C ARG A 116 3.58 34.27 42.60
N GLU A 117 4.00 33.57 43.65
CA GLU A 117 4.57 32.23 43.58
C GLU A 117 3.50 31.20 43.20
N GLU A 118 2.31 31.26 43.80
CA GLU A 118 1.14 30.45 43.44
C GLU A 118 0.76 30.66 41.96
N LEU A 119 0.69 31.90 41.48
CA LEU A 119 0.42 32.19 40.06
C LEU A 119 1.51 31.67 39.13
N ILE A 120 2.77 31.64 39.57
CA ILE A 120 3.87 31.07 38.78
C ILE A 120 3.72 29.56 38.70
N GLU A 121 3.40 28.90 39.82
CA GLU A 121 3.17 27.45 39.87
C GLU A 121 2.00 27.05 38.96
N GLU A 122 0.88 27.78 38.99
CA GLU A 122 -0.25 27.56 38.08
C GLU A 122 0.15 27.73 36.61
N ILE A 123 0.94 28.77 36.28
CA ILE A 123 1.43 28.97 34.91
C ILE A 123 2.38 27.84 34.47
N GLU A 124 3.24 27.36 35.37
CA GLU A 124 4.15 26.25 35.11
C GLU A 124 3.38 24.95 34.90
N GLU A 125 2.37 24.68 35.72
CA GLU A 125 1.50 23.51 35.57
C GLU A 125 0.73 23.55 34.23
N MET A 126 0.17 24.71 33.87
CA MET A 126 -0.50 24.88 32.60
C MET A 126 0.46 24.76 31.40
N ARG A 127 1.69 25.25 31.54
CA ARG A 127 2.75 25.06 30.51
C ARG A 127 3.16 23.59 30.38
N GLU A 128 3.23 22.86 31.48
CA GLU A 128 3.50 21.42 31.47
C GLU A 128 2.37 20.67 30.76
N LYS A 129 1.11 20.99 31.09
CA LYS A 129 -0.07 20.42 30.41
C LYS A 129 -0.06 20.71 28.91
N ILE A 130 0.27 21.94 28.50
CA ILE A 130 0.40 22.29 27.08
C ILE A 130 1.51 21.48 26.42
N ARG A 131 2.67 21.33 27.07
CA ARG A 131 3.78 20.54 26.54
C ARG A 131 3.43 19.06 26.40
N ALA A 132 2.75 18.50 27.40
CA ALA A 132 2.26 17.12 27.38
C ALA A 132 1.27 16.90 26.23
N MET A 133 0.25 17.76 26.10
CA MET A 133 -0.72 17.69 24.99
C MET A 133 -0.06 17.86 23.62
N SER A 134 0.94 18.74 23.49
CA SER A 134 1.71 18.88 22.25
C SER A 134 2.54 17.63 21.93
N ALA A 135 3.11 16.97 22.92
CA ALA A 135 3.83 15.71 22.73
C ALA A 135 2.88 14.56 22.35
N ASP A 136 1.71 14.46 23.00
CA ASP A 136 0.68 13.48 22.68
C ASP A 136 0.15 13.70 21.25
N LEU A 137 -0.10 14.95 20.87
CA LEU A 137 -0.50 15.29 19.51
C LEU A 137 0.56 14.87 18.49
N GLN A 138 1.84 15.11 18.78
CA GLN A 138 2.92 14.67 17.89
C GLN A 138 2.97 13.14 17.79
N SER A 139 2.80 12.41 18.90
CA SER A 139 2.73 10.95 18.90
C SER A 139 1.61 10.43 18.01
N VAL A 140 0.41 11.02 18.11
CA VAL A 140 -0.75 10.65 17.28
C VAL A 140 -0.51 10.98 15.81
N LEU A 141 0.19 12.08 15.50
CA LEU A 141 0.56 12.42 14.13
C LEU A 141 1.55 11.40 13.54
N ASP A 142 2.54 10.98 14.32
CA ASP A 142 3.50 9.95 13.91
C ASP A 142 2.79 8.60 13.66
N GLU A 143 1.89 8.18 14.56
CA GLU A 143 1.05 6.98 14.37
C GLU A 143 0.17 7.08 13.10
N LYS A 144 -0.41 8.25 12.85
CA LYS A 144 -1.20 8.50 11.63
C LYS A 144 -0.32 8.36 10.37
N GLU A 145 0.91 8.86 10.39
CA GLU A 145 1.84 8.70 9.27
C GLU A 145 2.19 7.22 9.03
N GLU A 146 2.39 6.44 10.09
CA GLU A 146 2.58 4.99 9.98
C GLU A 146 1.37 4.29 9.35
N LEU A 147 0.15 4.62 9.80
CA LEU A 147 -1.09 4.08 9.22
C LEU A 147 -1.28 4.49 7.76
N ILE A 148 -0.87 5.70 7.38
CA ILE A 148 -0.87 6.16 5.98
C ILE A 148 0.08 5.32 5.14
N MET A 149 1.31 5.08 5.62
CA MET A 149 2.28 4.23 4.93
C MET A 149 1.76 2.79 4.78
N GLU A 150 1.13 2.24 5.82
CA GLU A 150 0.57 0.89 5.79
C GLU A 150 -0.61 0.80 4.80
N ARG A 151 -1.53 1.77 4.83
CA ARG A 151 -2.62 1.89 3.86
C ARG A 151 -2.08 1.95 2.44
N ASP A 152 -1.05 2.76 2.19
CA ASP A 152 -0.46 2.92 0.86
C ASP A 152 0.20 1.59 0.41
N ALA A 153 0.88 0.88 1.32
CA ALA A 153 1.41 -0.45 1.05
C ALA A 153 0.32 -1.47 0.69
N TYR A 154 -0.82 -1.46 1.40
CA TYR A 154 -1.97 -2.29 1.04
C TYR A 154 -2.58 -1.88 -0.30
N ARG A 155 -2.68 -0.58 -0.58
CA ARG A 155 -3.16 -0.08 -1.88
C ARG A 155 -2.26 -0.56 -3.02
N PHE A 156 -0.93 -0.51 -2.85
CA PHE A 156 0.01 -1.08 -3.83
C PHE A 156 -0.18 -2.59 -3.98
N LYS A 157 -0.38 -3.33 -2.89
CA LYS A 157 -0.63 -4.77 -2.94
C LYS A 157 -1.92 -5.10 -3.69
N VAL A 158 -3.01 -4.37 -3.42
CA VAL A 158 -4.29 -4.53 -4.12
C VAL A 158 -4.13 -4.21 -5.60
N ASN A 159 -3.47 -3.09 -5.94
CA ASN A 159 -3.22 -2.73 -7.34
C ASN A 159 -2.38 -3.78 -8.07
N ARG A 160 -1.35 -4.33 -7.42
CA ARG A 160 -0.52 -5.41 -7.98
C ARG A 160 -1.33 -6.67 -8.22
N LEU A 161 -2.08 -7.13 -7.22
CA LEU A 161 -2.94 -8.31 -7.35
C LEU A 161 -4.02 -8.11 -8.41
N ASN A 162 -4.65 -6.93 -8.46
CA ASN A 162 -5.64 -6.60 -9.47
C ASN A 162 -5.01 -6.60 -10.87
N HIS A 163 -3.78 -6.10 -11.03
CA HIS A 163 -3.06 -6.19 -12.29
C HIS A 163 -2.73 -7.64 -12.66
N GLU A 164 -2.31 -8.46 -11.70
CA GLU A 164 -2.07 -9.91 -11.90
C GLU A 164 -3.36 -10.62 -12.33
N ILE A 165 -4.48 -10.37 -11.65
CA ILE A 165 -5.80 -10.91 -12.00
C ILE A 165 -6.25 -10.43 -13.38
N GLN A 166 -6.12 -9.14 -13.67
CA GLN A 166 -6.47 -8.59 -14.97
C GLN A 166 -5.59 -9.16 -16.07
N THR A 167 -4.31 -9.43 -15.79
CA THR A 167 -3.40 -10.13 -16.71
C THR A 167 -3.82 -11.58 -16.90
N LEU A 168 -4.22 -12.29 -15.84
CA LEU A 168 -4.76 -13.65 -15.92
C LEU A 168 -6.09 -13.72 -16.67
N LEU A 169 -6.96 -12.70 -16.54
CA LEU A 169 -8.24 -12.60 -17.23
C LEU A 169 -8.09 -12.17 -18.70
N LYS A 170 -7.09 -11.33 -19.01
CA LYS A 170 -6.77 -10.90 -20.40
C LYS A 170 -5.93 -11.93 -21.14
N SER A 171 -5.11 -12.69 -20.41
CA SER A 171 -4.54 -13.90 -20.94
C SER A 171 -5.67 -14.90 -21.12
N ASP A 172 -5.80 -15.48 -22.30
CA ASP A 172 -6.60 -16.69 -22.53
C ASP A 172 -6.06 -17.91 -21.73
N SER A 173 -5.10 -17.68 -20.81
CA SER A 173 -4.59 -18.62 -19.82
C SER A 173 -5.13 -18.34 -18.42
N GLY A 174 -6.38 -17.86 -18.31
CA GLY A 174 -7.23 -18.41 -17.27
C GLY A 174 -7.23 -19.91 -17.52
N ILE A 175 -6.77 -20.72 -16.56
CA ILE A 175 -6.75 -22.18 -16.69
C ILE A 175 -8.11 -22.60 -17.22
N ASP A 176 -8.17 -23.00 -18.49
CA ASP A 176 -9.40 -23.45 -19.11
C ASP A 176 -9.71 -24.79 -18.44
N VAL A 177 -10.53 -24.71 -17.40
CA VAL A 177 -10.95 -25.85 -16.60
C VAL A 177 -11.61 -26.89 -17.51
N ASP A 178 -12.31 -26.45 -18.56
CA ASP A 178 -12.92 -27.35 -19.53
C ASP A 178 -11.85 -28.02 -20.40
N ALA A 179 -10.81 -27.32 -20.85
CA ALA A 179 -9.66 -27.95 -21.54
C ALA A 179 -8.91 -28.96 -20.65
N LEU A 180 -8.68 -28.63 -19.37
CA LEU A 180 -8.07 -29.57 -18.41
C LEU A 180 -8.97 -30.77 -18.14
N VAL A 181 -10.28 -30.57 -18.04
CA VAL A 181 -11.26 -31.66 -17.88
C VAL A 181 -11.24 -32.54 -19.13
N MET A 182 -11.23 -31.95 -20.34
CA MET A 182 -11.12 -32.70 -21.59
C MET A 182 -9.82 -33.51 -21.67
N GLU A 183 -8.68 -32.92 -21.30
CA GLU A 183 -7.40 -33.63 -21.23
C GLU A 183 -7.46 -34.77 -20.21
N ASN A 184 -8.03 -34.53 -19.02
CA ASN A 184 -8.17 -35.57 -18.00
C ASN A 184 -9.07 -36.72 -18.46
N THR A 185 -10.17 -36.43 -19.15
CA THR A 185 -11.03 -37.46 -19.75
C THR A 185 -10.31 -38.22 -20.85
N TYR A 186 -9.57 -37.54 -21.72
CA TYR A 186 -8.80 -38.17 -22.79
C TYR A 186 -7.70 -39.07 -22.25
N LEU A 187 -6.97 -38.63 -21.22
CA LEU A 187 -5.93 -39.41 -20.56
C LEU A 187 -6.51 -40.64 -19.84
N LYS A 188 -7.69 -40.52 -19.23
CA LYS A 188 -8.41 -41.66 -18.64
C LYS A 188 -8.82 -42.68 -19.69
N GLU A 189 -9.40 -42.26 -20.79
CA GLU A 189 -9.76 -43.16 -21.90
C GLU A 189 -8.51 -43.85 -22.49
N ARG A 190 -7.41 -43.11 -22.65
CA ARG A 190 -6.12 -43.68 -23.11
C ARG A 190 -5.56 -44.70 -22.12
N PHE A 191 -5.67 -44.43 -20.82
CA PHE A 191 -5.25 -45.35 -19.79
C PHE A 191 -6.11 -46.62 -19.79
N GLU A 192 -7.43 -46.49 -19.85
CA GLU A 192 -8.35 -47.63 -19.96
C GLU A 192 -8.10 -48.47 -21.21
N GLN A 193 -7.86 -47.83 -22.36
CA GLN A 193 -7.47 -48.53 -23.58
C GLN A 193 -6.17 -49.33 -23.39
N ALA A 194 -5.15 -48.72 -22.79
CA ALA A 194 -3.88 -49.40 -22.51
C ALA A 194 -4.04 -50.56 -21.52
N VAL A 195 -4.94 -50.44 -20.53
CA VAL A 195 -5.30 -51.52 -19.60
C VAL A 195 -5.99 -52.66 -20.34
N ALA A 196 -6.97 -52.37 -21.20
CA ALA A 196 -7.65 -53.38 -22.01
C ALA A 196 -6.68 -54.11 -22.96
N GLU A 197 -5.76 -53.39 -23.60
CA GLU A 197 -4.70 -53.98 -24.42
C GLU A 197 -3.79 -54.90 -23.59
N LYS A 198 -3.37 -54.47 -22.40
CA LYS A 198 -2.60 -55.30 -21.47
C LYS A 198 -3.34 -56.57 -21.07
N GLU A 199 -4.64 -56.49 -20.78
CA GLU A 199 -5.46 -57.64 -20.44
C GLU A 199 -5.59 -58.62 -21.61
N MET A 200 -5.83 -58.12 -22.82
CA MET A 200 -5.87 -58.93 -24.04
C MET A 200 -4.53 -59.63 -24.31
N LEU A 201 -3.40 -58.93 -24.10
CA LEU A 201 -2.06 -59.52 -24.19
C LEU A 201 -1.80 -60.54 -23.09
N GLN A 202 -2.26 -60.31 -21.86
CA GLN A 202 -2.15 -61.27 -20.76
C GLN A 202 -2.98 -62.53 -21.02
N GLN A 203 -4.18 -62.40 -21.59
CA GLN A 203 -5.01 -63.51 -22.05
C GLN A 203 -4.34 -64.27 -23.20
N GLY A 204 -3.74 -63.54 -24.16
CA GLY A 204 -2.93 -64.14 -25.23
C GLY A 204 -1.73 -64.92 -24.67
N LEU A 205 -1.00 -64.32 -23.74
CA LEU A 205 0.16 -64.93 -23.08
C LEU A 205 -0.23 -66.16 -22.27
N THR A 206 -1.35 -66.13 -21.55
CA THR A 206 -1.85 -67.32 -20.82
C THR A 206 -2.31 -68.42 -21.75
N LYS A 207 -2.92 -68.10 -22.90
CA LYS A 207 -3.22 -69.08 -23.97
C LYS A 207 -1.93 -69.69 -24.53
N TYR A 208 -0.93 -68.87 -24.86
CA TYR A 208 0.36 -69.37 -25.36
C TYR A 208 1.12 -70.19 -24.32
N LYS A 209 1.15 -69.76 -23.05
CA LYS A 209 1.70 -70.56 -21.93
C LYS A 209 0.97 -71.90 -21.82
N SER A 210 -0.37 -71.90 -21.87
CA SER A 210 -1.15 -73.14 -21.82
C SER A 210 -0.88 -74.05 -23.02
N MET A 211 -0.68 -73.51 -24.22
CA MET A 211 -0.30 -74.31 -25.40
C MET A 211 1.12 -74.85 -25.28
N LEU A 212 2.06 -74.05 -24.77
CA LEU A 212 3.43 -74.46 -24.54
C LEU A 212 3.49 -75.57 -23.47
N ASP A 213 2.76 -75.43 -22.38
CA ASP A 213 2.69 -76.43 -21.32
C ASP A 213 1.97 -77.70 -21.81
N LYS A 214 0.94 -77.59 -22.66
CA LYS A 214 0.32 -78.73 -23.37
C LYS A 214 1.27 -79.43 -24.33
N ASN A 215 2.15 -78.69 -25.01
CA ASN A 215 3.19 -79.25 -25.89
C ASN A 215 4.38 -79.82 -25.09
N ARG A 216 4.64 -79.33 -23.88
CA ARG A 216 5.60 -79.92 -22.93
C ARG A 216 5.05 -81.18 -22.26
N THR A 217 3.74 -81.24 -21.98
CA THR A 217 3.09 -82.45 -21.43
C THR A 217 2.77 -83.49 -22.50
N LYS A 218 2.56 -83.09 -23.77
CA LYS A 218 2.54 -83.98 -24.94
C LYS A 218 3.93 -84.04 -25.58
N GLY A 219 4.87 -84.70 -24.93
CA GLY A 219 6.13 -85.07 -25.58
C GLY A 219 5.85 -85.79 -26.91
N ASN A 220 6.56 -85.37 -27.96
CA ASN A 220 6.59 -85.93 -29.33
C ASN A 220 5.29 -85.89 -30.16
N VAL A 221 5.04 -84.82 -30.93
CA VAL A 221 4.40 -84.95 -32.25
C VAL A 221 4.97 -83.94 -33.27
N ARG A 222 5.86 -84.50 -34.11
CA ARG A 222 6.15 -84.24 -35.52
C ARG A 222 5.38 -83.09 -36.22
N LEU A 223 6.16 -82.11 -36.70
CA LEU A 223 5.77 -81.05 -37.62
C LEU A 223 5.36 -81.62 -38.98
N GLY A 224 4.14 -81.30 -39.45
CA GLY A 224 3.73 -81.49 -40.83
C GLY A 224 2.26 -81.85 -40.98
N THR A 225 1.44 -80.90 -41.42
CA THR A 225 0.39 -81.02 -42.47
C THR A 225 -0.47 -79.75 -42.53
N ASN A 226 -0.69 -79.27 -43.75
CA ASN A 226 -1.42 -78.06 -44.13
C ASN A 226 -2.92 -78.15 -43.87
N THR A 227 -3.56 -77.05 -43.43
CA THR A 227 -4.96 -76.70 -43.79
C THR A 227 -5.20 -75.20 -43.52
N THR A 228 -5.25 -74.42 -44.60
CA THR A 228 -6.20 -73.33 -44.89
C THR A 228 -6.96 -72.71 -43.70
N CYS A 229 -6.36 -71.75 -42.99
CA CYS A 229 -7.08 -70.71 -42.24
C CYS A 229 -6.09 -69.66 -41.73
N GLY A 230 -5.91 -68.57 -42.47
CA GLY A 230 -5.09 -67.45 -42.01
C GLY A 230 -4.67 -66.57 -43.18
N GLY A 231 -5.38 -65.46 -43.35
CA GLY A 231 -5.20 -64.39 -44.34
C GLY A 231 -3.96 -64.48 -45.20
N MET A 232 -4.12 -65.00 -46.42
CA MET A 232 -3.12 -64.81 -47.46
C MET A 232 -3.30 -63.39 -48.01
N VAL A 233 -2.52 -62.45 -47.48
CA VAL A 233 -2.36 -61.12 -48.10
C VAL A 233 -1.55 -61.33 -49.38
N VAL A 234 -2.24 -61.51 -50.49
CA VAL A 234 -1.61 -61.69 -51.80
C VAL A 234 -1.09 -60.33 -52.26
N THR A 235 0.23 -60.22 -52.45
CA THR A 235 0.88 -58.98 -52.86
C THR A 235 0.65 -58.69 -54.35
N HIS A 236 0.65 -57.42 -54.74
CA HIS A 236 0.40 -56.98 -56.12
C HIS A 236 1.28 -57.69 -57.16
N ARG A 237 2.53 -57.99 -56.80
CA ARG A 237 3.48 -58.72 -57.64
C ARG A 237 3.09 -60.18 -57.87
N GLN A 238 2.54 -60.84 -56.85
CA GLN A 238 2.06 -62.23 -56.94
C GLN A 238 0.81 -62.33 -57.83
N VAL A 239 -0.04 -61.30 -57.82
CA VAL A 239 -1.20 -61.21 -58.74
C VAL A 239 -0.73 -61.02 -60.19
N GLN A 240 0.28 -60.17 -60.41
CA GLN A 240 0.85 -59.94 -61.74
C GLN A 240 1.50 -61.20 -62.31
N GLU A 241 2.30 -61.92 -61.50
CA GLU A 241 2.93 -63.18 -61.90
C GLU A 241 1.91 -64.30 -62.18
N LEU A 242 0.74 -64.30 -61.52
CA LEU A 242 -0.35 -65.26 -61.81
C LEU A 242 -1.09 -64.95 -63.13
N LEU A 243 -1.19 -63.68 -63.50
CA LEU A 243 -1.84 -63.24 -64.74
C LEU A 243 -0.93 -63.34 -65.97
N GLU A 244 0.39 -63.15 -65.79
CA GLU A 244 1.39 -63.23 -66.87
C GLU A 244 1.86 -64.66 -67.16
N ASN A 245 1.65 -65.62 -66.24
CA ASN A 245 1.99 -67.02 -66.46
C ASN A 245 0.98 -67.69 -67.40
N ASP A 246 1.28 -67.58 -68.69
CA ASP A 246 0.56 -68.15 -69.81
C ASP A 246 0.76 -69.68 -69.85
N ASN A 247 0.10 -70.44 -68.96
CA ASN A 247 0.11 -71.90 -69.04
C ASN A 247 -1.16 -72.58 -68.50
N SER A 248 -1.85 -73.26 -69.42
CA SER A 248 -2.69 -74.47 -69.32
C SER A 248 -3.90 -74.54 -68.38
N ILE A 249 -4.01 -73.72 -67.32
CA ILE A 249 -5.12 -73.82 -66.35
C ILE A 249 -6.44 -73.31 -66.97
N TRP A 250 -6.37 -72.29 -67.82
CA TRP A 250 -7.54 -71.62 -68.40
C TRP A 250 -8.19 -72.37 -69.58
N LYS A 251 -7.53 -73.39 -70.15
CA LYS A 251 -8.01 -74.07 -71.38
C LYS A 251 -8.64 -75.45 -71.12
N SER A 252 -8.65 -75.96 -69.89
CA SER A 252 -9.20 -77.29 -69.59
C SER A 252 -10.64 -77.20 -69.05
N PRO A 253 -11.64 -77.85 -69.70
CA PRO A 253 -13.05 -77.75 -69.33
C PRO A 253 -13.42 -78.41 -67.98
N TYR A 254 -12.50 -79.13 -67.33
CA TYR A 254 -12.74 -79.75 -66.01
C TYR A 254 -12.50 -78.81 -64.82
N ASN A 255 -11.79 -77.69 -65.05
CA ASN A 255 -11.41 -76.73 -63.99
C ASN A 255 -12.14 -75.38 -64.10
N ALA A 256 -13.14 -75.25 -64.98
CA ALA A 256 -13.84 -74.00 -65.23
C ALA A 256 -14.54 -73.41 -63.99
N GLU A 257 -15.04 -74.27 -63.09
CA GLU A 257 -15.69 -73.86 -61.83
C GLU A 257 -14.67 -73.29 -60.82
N ALA A 258 -13.51 -73.95 -60.69
CA ALA A 258 -12.43 -73.54 -59.81
C ALA A 258 -11.76 -72.24 -60.30
N THR A 259 -11.55 -72.10 -61.61
CA THR A 259 -11.03 -70.86 -62.20
C THR A 259 -12.03 -69.71 -62.12
N LEU A 260 -13.34 -69.98 -62.23
CA LEU A 260 -14.38 -68.99 -61.94
C LEU A 260 -14.41 -68.58 -60.46
N ALA A 261 -14.18 -69.51 -59.53
CA ALA A 261 -14.09 -69.21 -58.10
C ALA A 261 -12.85 -68.35 -57.79
N ASP A 262 -11.70 -68.68 -58.36
CA ASP A 262 -10.46 -67.92 -58.21
C ASP A 262 -10.57 -66.52 -58.85
N LEU A 263 -11.22 -66.41 -60.02
CA LEU A 263 -11.49 -65.12 -60.66
C LEU A 263 -12.45 -64.25 -59.83
N ARG A 264 -13.48 -64.87 -59.21
CA ARG A 264 -14.37 -64.17 -58.27
C ARG A 264 -13.65 -63.74 -57.00
N SER A 265 -12.76 -64.58 -56.46
CA SER A 265 -11.94 -64.23 -55.31
C SER A 265 -10.98 -63.08 -55.65
N LEU A 266 -10.39 -63.09 -56.84
CA LEU A 266 -9.52 -62.02 -57.32
C LEU A 266 -10.30 -60.72 -57.56
N SER A 267 -11.48 -60.78 -58.16
CA SER A 267 -12.31 -59.60 -58.38
C SER A 267 -12.80 -58.99 -57.07
N LEU A 268 -13.15 -59.81 -56.07
CA LEU A 268 -13.46 -59.35 -54.72
C LEU A 268 -12.23 -58.72 -54.04
N ALA A 269 -11.06 -59.36 -54.10
CA ALA A 269 -9.84 -58.81 -53.52
C ALA A 269 -9.41 -57.48 -54.18
N LEU A 270 -9.59 -57.34 -55.49
CA LEU A 270 -9.33 -56.10 -56.21
C LEU A 270 -10.35 -55.00 -55.84
N LEU A 271 -11.62 -55.37 -55.64
CA LEU A 271 -12.67 -54.45 -55.21
C LEU A 271 -12.43 -53.97 -53.78
N GLU A 272 -12.03 -54.86 -52.87
CA GLU A 272 -11.61 -54.54 -51.49
C GLU A 272 -10.36 -53.63 -51.51
N ALA A 273 -9.34 -53.95 -52.31
CA ALA A 273 -8.14 -53.12 -52.41
C ALA A 273 -8.42 -51.72 -53.00
N LEU A 274 -9.37 -51.60 -53.95
CA LEU A 274 -9.83 -50.31 -54.46
C LEU A 274 -10.62 -49.54 -53.40
N GLN A 275 -11.46 -50.22 -52.65
CA GLN A 275 -12.22 -49.64 -51.54
C GLN A 275 -11.28 -49.12 -50.44
N ASP A 276 -10.25 -49.87 -50.07
CA ASP A 276 -9.24 -49.46 -49.10
C ASP A 276 -8.43 -48.24 -49.58
N LYS A 277 -8.03 -48.21 -50.85
CA LYS A 277 -7.38 -47.02 -51.44
C LYS A 277 -8.31 -45.81 -51.44
N SER A 278 -9.58 -46.00 -51.73
CA SER A 278 -10.60 -44.95 -51.67
C SER A 278 -10.74 -44.42 -50.23
N LEU A 279 -10.85 -45.32 -49.26
CA LEU A 279 -10.90 -44.98 -47.83
C LEU A 279 -9.63 -44.23 -47.39
N ALA A 280 -8.44 -44.72 -47.73
CA ALA A 280 -7.17 -44.06 -47.42
C ALA A 280 -7.11 -42.63 -48.00
N LEU A 281 -7.54 -42.43 -49.26
CA LEU A 281 -7.65 -41.11 -49.86
C LEU A 281 -8.65 -40.21 -49.13
N THR A 282 -9.80 -40.74 -48.68
CA THR A 282 -10.75 -39.95 -47.89
C THR A 282 -10.18 -39.55 -46.53
N HIS A 283 -9.45 -40.43 -45.84
CA HIS A 283 -8.75 -40.12 -44.61
C HIS A 283 -7.66 -39.06 -44.83
N GLN A 284 -6.87 -39.18 -45.89
CA GLN A 284 -5.85 -38.20 -46.25
C GLN A 284 -6.47 -36.82 -46.55
N ARG A 285 -7.59 -36.76 -47.30
CA ARG A 285 -8.33 -35.52 -47.55
C ARG A 285 -8.85 -34.89 -46.24
N LYS A 286 -9.37 -35.69 -45.32
CA LYS A 286 -9.81 -35.22 -43.99
C LYS A 286 -8.63 -34.68 -43.17
N ALA A 287 -7.50 -35.38 -43.15
CA ALA A 287 -6.30 -34.93 -42.45
C ALA A 287 -5.78 -33.60 -43.02
N ASN A 288 -5.70 -33.47 -44.35
CA ASN A 288 -5.32 -32.22 -45.01
C ASN A 288 -6.29 -31.08 -44.70
N LYS A 289 -7.60 -31.36 -44.61
CA LYS A 289 -8.60 -30.37 -44.20
C LYS A 289 -8.37 -29.88 -42.77
N MET A 290 -8.06 -30.78 -41.83
CA MET A 290 -7.74 -30.41 -40.45
C MET A 290 -6.44 -29.59 -40.36
N LEU A 291 -5.42 -29.93 -41.15
CA LEU A 291 -4.18 -29.17 -41.23
C LEU A 291 -4.44 -27.76 -41.78
N ALA A 292 -5.21 -27.63 -42.85
CA ALA A 292 -5.59 -26.33 -43.40
C ALA A 292 -6.33 -25.48 -42.37
N GLN A 293 -7.28 -26.05 -41.62
CA GLN A 293 -7.98 -25.35 -40.53
C GLN A 293 -7.00 -24.87 -39.44
N ARG A 294 -6.07 -25.72 -39.00
CA ARG A 294 -5.05 -25.33 -38.01
C ARG A 294 -4.14 -24.22 -38.51
N VAL A 295 -3.71 -24.28 -39.78
CA VAL A 295 -2.91 -23.22 -40.40
C VAL A 295 -3.69 -21.91 -40.42
N THR A 296 -4.97 -21.92 -40.82
CA THR A 296 -5.79 -20.70 -40.79
C THR A 296 -5.98 -20.13 -39.38
N THR A 297 -6.11 -20.99 -38.36
CA THR A 297 -6.16 -20.54 -36.96
C THR A 297 -4.83 -19.91 -36.53
N LEU A 298 -3.70 -20.52 -36.89
CA LEU A 298 -2.36 -19.97 -36.59
C LEU A 298 -2.10 -18.65 -37.32
N GLU A 299 -2.51 -18.53 -38.59
CA GLU A 299 -2.42 -17.28 -39.36
C GLU A 299 -3.28 -16.17 -38.74
N SER A 300 -4.49 -16.49 -38.25
CA SER A 300 -5.34 -15.53 -37.52
C SER A 300 -4.66 -15.06 -36.23
N ARG A 301 -4.12 -15.97 -35.43
CA ARG A 301 -3.43 -15.63 -34.18
C ARG A 301 -2.17 -14.80 -34.43
N LEU A 302 -1.40 -15.14 -35.47
CA LEU A 302 -0.22 -14.38 -35.87
C LEU A 302 -0.59 -12.97 -36.39
N SER A 303 -1.71 -12.85 -37.10
CA SER A 303 -2.23 -11.55 -37.55
C SER A 303 -2.66 -10.66 -36.38
N GLU A 304 -3.16 -11.24 -35.29
CA GLU A 304 -3.53 -10.52 -34.07
C GLU A 304 -2.28 -10.14 -33.24
N GLU A 305 -1.34 -11.07 -33.07
CA GLU A 305 -0.06 -10.86 -32.35
C GLU A 305 0.92 -9.91 -33.07
N ALA A 306 0.74 -9.68 -34.37
CA ALA A 306 1.53 -8.68 -35.12
C ALA A 306 1.29 -7.22 -34.66
N SER A 307 0.29 -6.97 -33.79
CA SER A 307 -0.05 -5.63 -33.31
C SER A 307 0.47 -5.27 -31.92
N ILE A 308 1.04 -6.21 -31.14
CA ILE A 308 1.48 -5.92 -29.76
C ILE A 308 2.74 -6.70 -29.43
N PHE A 309 3.88 -6.01 -29.41
CA PHE A 309 5.11 -6.60 -28.89
C PHE A 309 4.97 -6.85 -27.36
N PRO A 310 5.43 -7.99 -26.83
CA PRO A 310 5.40 -8.28 -25.39
C PRO A 310 6.07 -7.19 -24.52
N SER A 311 7.05 -6.49 -25.07
CA SER A 311 7.72 -5.35 -24.44
C SER A 311 6.84 -4.09 -24.35
N GLN A 312 5.86 -3.91 -25.21
CA GLN A 312 4.91 -2.80 -25.15
C GLN A 312 3.83 -3.05 -24.07
N MET A 313 3.44 -4.32 -23.88
CA MET A 313 2.47 -4.72 -22.86
C MET A 313 3.00 -4.51 -21.44
N LEU A 314 4.30 -4.75 -21.22
CA LEU A 314 4.97 -4.53 -19.93
C LEU A 314 5.14 -3.04 -19.57
N VAL A 315 5.08 -2.15 -20.56
CA VAL A 315 5.32 -0.71 -20.36
C VAL A 315 4.01 0.08 -20.28
N GLN A 316 2.91 -0.44 -20.83
CA GLN A 316 1.63 0.28 -20.89
C GLN A 316 0.93 0.44 -19.52
N GLY A 317 1.34 -0.31 -18.49
CA GLY A 317 0.82 -0.17 -17.11
C GLY A 317 1.71 0.62 -16.16
N LEU A 318 2.89 1.09 -16.61
CA LEU A 318 3.87 1.77 -15.77
C LEU A 318 3.88 3.30 -15.93
N SER A 319 2.99 3.89 -16.75
CA SER A 319 2.77 5.33 -16.71
C SER A 319 1.95 5.69 -15.46
N ASN A 320 2.66 6.12 -14.41
CA ASN A 320 2.12 6.60 -13.14
C ASN A 320 1.13 7.81 -13.23
N VAL A 321 0.70 8.18 -14.43
CA VAL A 321 -0.10 9.39 -14.72
C VAL A 321 -1.59 9.07 -14.91
N ASP A 322 -1.96 7.88 -15.41
CA ASP A 322 -3.37 7.61 -15.75
C ASP A 322 -4.12 6.84 -14.65
N VAL A 323 -3.45 5.97 -13.90
CA VAL A 323 -4.08 5.20 -12.80
C VAL A 323 -4.52 6.10 -11.64
N ASN A 324 -3.84 7.24 -11.42
CA ASN A 324 -4.23 8.20 -10.38
C ASN A 324 -5.48 9.01 -10.76
N LYS A 325 -5.72 9.28 -12.05
CA LYS A 325 -6.86 10.09 -12.51
C LYS A 325 -8.18 9.32 -12.53
N GLU A 326 -8.16 8.02 -12.79
CA GLU A 326 -9.38 7.20 -12.79
C GLU A 326 -9.80 6.78 -11.38
N MET A 327 -8.83 6.51 -10.50
CA MET A 327 -9.12 6.10 -9.12
C MET A 327 -9.57 7.30 -8.25
N ASP A 328 -9.05 8.51 -8.47
CA ASP A 328 -9.58 9.72 -7.82
C ASP A 328 -11.03 10.00 -8.22
N LYS A 329 -11.42 9.75 -9.47
CA LYS A 329 -12.81 9.93 -9.92
C LYS A 329 -13.75 8.94 -9.27
N SER A 330 -13.35 7.67 -9.14
CA SER A 330 -14.17 6.65 -8.48
C SER A 330 -14.41 6.97 -7.01
N VAL A 331 -13.37 7.41 -6.28
CA VAL A 331 -13.47 7.77 -4.86
C VAL A 331 -14.28 9.05 -4.66
N VAL A 332 -14.13 10.04 -5.55
CA VAL A 332 -14.92 11.29 -5.51
C VAL A 332 -16.39 11.04 -5.85
N GLU A 333 -16.69 10.16 -6.80
CA GLU A 333 -18.07 9.85 -7.18
C GLU A 333 -18.78 8.99 -6.12
N GLU A 334 -18.05 8.08 -5.48
CA GLU A 334 -18.54 7.29 -4.34
C GLU A 334 -18.78 8.16 -3.10
N TYR A 335 -17.92 9.16 -2.84
CA TYR A 335 -18.17 10.20 -1.82
C TYR A 335 -19.36 11.11 -2.18
N ARG A 336 -19.54 11.49 -3.45
CA ARG A 336 -20.72 12.26 -3.90
C ARG A 336 -22.01 11.48 -3.76
N GLU A 337 -22.02 10.20 -4.13
CA GLU A 337 -23.18 9.33 -3.93
C GLU A 337 -23.50 9.13 -2.46
N PHE A 338 -22.48 9.00 -1.61
CA PHE A 338 -22.66 8.92 -0.16
C PHE A 338 -23.27 10.21 0.40
N MET A 339 -22.76 11.38 0.00
CA MET A 339 -23.31 12.68 0.40
C MET A 339 -24.73 12.91 -0.15
N ALA A 340 -25.03 12.43 -1.36
CA ALA A 340 -26.36 12.49 -1.94
C ALA A 340 -27.36 11.57 -1.22
N LYS A 341 -26.92 10.37 -0.80
CA LYS A 341 -27.74 9.43 -0.01
C LYS A 341 -27.98 9.96 1.40
N SER A 342 -27.01 10.62 2.04
CA SER A 342 -27.19 11.28 3.33
C SER A 342 -28.13 12.48 3.24
N ARG A 343 -28.13 13.21 2.12
CA ARG A 343 -29.05 14.35 1.89
C ARG A 343 -30.51 13.93 1.68
N VAL A 344 -30.78 12.68 1.28
CA VAL A 344 -32.13 12.18 1.01
C VAL A 344 -32.82 11.66 2.29
N GLN A 345 -32.11 11.43 3.40
CA GLN A 345 -32.73 10.98 4.66
C GLN A 345 -33.32 12.11 5.54
N GLU A 346 -33.12 13.39 5.22
CA GLU A 346 -33.58 14.51 6.06
C GLU A 346 -34.73 15.36 5.48
N THR A 347 -35.42 14.93 4.41
CA THR A 347 -36.50 15.76 3.85
C THR A 347 -37.83 15.01 3.68
N GLU A 348 -38.51 14.77 4.80
CA GLU A 348 -39.96 14.69 4.84
C GLU A 348 -40.55 15.85 5.65
N LYS A 349 -40.86 16.96 4.96
CA LYS A 349 -42.12 17.76 5.01
C LYS A 349 -41.93 19.28 4.82
N PRO A 350 -42.97 19.97 4.28
CA PRO A 350 -42.81 20.91 3.17
C PRO A 350 -43.13 22.37 3.54
N THR A 351 -42.74 23.29 2.63
CA THR A 351 -43.30 24.63 2.25
C THR A 351 -42.11 25.55 1.95
N GLY A 352 -42.02 26.38 0.91
CA GLY A 352 -42.84 26.73 -0.25
C GLY A 352 -42.06 27.82 -1.03
N SER A 353 -42.26 27.88 -2.36
CA SER A 353 -41.99 28.98 -3.35
C SER A 353 -41.00 30.11 -2.96
N THR A 354 -40.07 30.54 -3.81
CA THR A 354 -40.37 31.39 -4.99
C THR A 354 -39.19 31.40 -5.98
N GLU A 355 -39.53 31.74 -7.22
CA GLU A 355 -38.81 31.67 -8.48
C GLU A 355 -37.67 32.70 -8.69
N GLU A 356 -36.76 32.31 -9.58
CA GLU A 356 -36.04 33.08 -10.62
C GLU A 356 -35.34 34.41 -10.27
N GLU A 357 -34.02 34.46 -10.49
CA GLU A 357 -33.45 35.32 -11.55
C GLU A 357 -31.98 34.96 -11.87
N ALA A 358 -31.66 34.97 -13.15
CA ALA A 358 -30.32 34.83 -13.70
C ALA A 358 -29.61 36.19 -13.71
N CYS A 359 -28.30 36.24 -13.42
CA CYS A 359 -27.25 36.70 -14.34
C CYS A 359 -25.89 36.76 -13.63
N SER A 360 -24.85 36.55 -14.43
CA SER A 360 -23.43 36.63 -14.15
C SER A 360 -22.95 37.96 -13.57
N VAL A 361 -21.87 37.93 -12.78
CA VAL A 361 -20.60 38.68 -12.96
C VAL A 361 -19.69 38.43 -11.76
N GLN A 362 -18.41 38.24 -12.08
CA GLN A 362 -17.27 37.95 -11.20
C GLN A 362 -17.06 38.99 -10.10
N LYS A 363 -16.83 38.54 -8.86
CA LYS A 363 -15.98 39.24 -7.89
C LYS A 363 -15.52 38.30 -6.78
N GLU A 364 -14.21 38.07 -6.73
CA GLU A 364 -13.52 37.52 -5.57
C GLU A 364 -13.75 38.44 -4.36
N THR A 365 -14.28 37.90 -3.26
CA THR A 365 -13.88 38.17 -1.86
C THR A 365 -14.79 37.39 -0.90
N SER A 366 -14.15 36.71 0.06
CA SER A 366 -14.70 36.15 1.31
C SER A 366 -15.80 35.09 1.20
N GLU A 367 -15.39 33.82 1.10
CA GLU A 367 -16.22 32.70 1.54
C GLU A 367 -16.03 32.55 3.05
N GLU A 368 -17.08 32.89 3.80
CA GLU A 368 -17.20 32.55 5.22
C GLU A 368 -17.07 31.04 5.38
N GLU A 369 -16.17 30.61 6.26
CA GLU A 369 -16.03 29.24 6.71
C GLU A 369 -17.31 28.80 7.41
N VAL A 370 -18.26 28.26 6.64
CA VAL A 370 -19.43 27.56 7.20
C VAL A 370 -18.91 26.25 7.77
N LEU A 371 -18.72 26.24 9.10
CA LEU A 371 -18.37 25.05 9.86
C LEU A 371 -19.42 23.94 9.62
N PRO A 372 -18.99 22.68 9.49
CA PRO A 372 -19.87 21.52 9.43
C PRO A 372 -20.95 21.57 10.53
N PRO A 373 -22.21 21.15 10.25
CA PRO A 373 -23.34 21.32 11.16
C PRO A 373 -23.11 20.66 12.53
N GLU A 374 -22.37 19.57 12.58
CA GLU A 374 -21.98 18.89 13.84
C GLU A 374 -21.05 19.76 14.70
N LEU A 375 -20.12 20.52 14.09
CA LEU A 375 -19.24 21.44 14.80
C LEU A 375 -19.99 22.71 15.22
N GLN A 376 -20.98 23.15 14.44
CA GLN A 376 -21.83 24.28 14.80
C GLN A 376 -22.72 23.96 16.01
N GLU A 377 -23.26 22.74 16.08
CA GLU A 377 -24.01 22.26 17.25
C GLU A 377 -23.11 22.09 18.47
N LEU A 378 -21.89 21.58 18.30
CA LEU A 378 -20.92 21.46 19.38
C LEU A 378 -20.50 22.83 19.94
N VAL A 379 -20.30 23.83 19.06
CA VAL A 379 -19.98 25.21 19.44
C VAL A 379 -21.16 25.88 20.13
N LEU A 380 -22.38 25.71 19.64
CA LEU A 380 -23.59 26.22 20.30
C LEU A 380 -23.75 25.63 21.71
N ARG A 381 -23.55 24.31 21.86
CA ARG A 381 -23.63 23.64 23.15
C ARG A 381 -22.54 24.09 24.11
N ALA A 382 -21.32 24.28 23.63
CA ALA A 382 -20.21 24.82 24.42
C ALA A 382 -20.48 26.28 24.85
N MET A 383 -21.09 27.09 23.99
CA MET A 383 -21.49 28.46 24.33
C MET A 383 -22.62 28.50 25.37
N GLU A 384 -23.56 27.56 25.29
CA GLU A 384 -24.65 27.42 26.25
C GLU A 384 -24.13 27.00 27.63
N GLU A 385 -23.22 26.02 27.71
CA GLU A 385 -22.53 25.62 28.95
C GLU A 385 -21.71 26.75 29.58
N ILE A 386 -21.02 27.57 28.77
CA ILE A 386 -20.29 28.74 29.27
C ILE A 386 -21.27 29.79 29.83
N SER A 387 -22.44 29.95 29.22
CA SER A 387 -23.46 30.88 29.70
C SER A 387 -24.12 30.42 31.00
N GLU A 388 -24.38 29.13 31.16
CA GLU A 388 -24.91 28.54 32.38
C GLU A 388 -23.89 28.61 33.52
N ASN A 389 -22.61 28.33 33.24
CA ASN A 389 -21.55 28.47 34.23
C ASN A 389 -21.29 29.93 34.62
N ALA A 390 -21.43 30.89 33.70
CA ALA A 390 -21.33 32.32 34.01
C ALA A 390 -22.51 32.83 34.87
N GLY A 391 -23.70 32.24 34.73
CA GLY A 391 -24.88 32.57 35.53
C GLY A 391 -24.79 32.12 37.00
N THR A 392 -24.07 31.04 37.28
CA THR A 392 -23.93 30.50 38.65
C THR A 392 -22.93 31.24 39.55
N VAL A 393 -22.09 32.12 38.97
CA VAL A 393 -21.08 32.90 39.73
C VAL A 393 -21.63 34.26 40.19
N SER A 394 -22.83 34.66 39.75
CA SER A 394 -23.40 35.99 40.02
C SER A 394 -24.67 35.99 40.89
N SER A 395 -24.90 34.96 41.72
CA SER A 395 -25.95 34.97 42.76
C SER A 395 -25.37 34.84 44.18
#